data_AF-A0A7J9C683-F1
#
_entry.id   AF-A0A7J9C683-F1
#
_cell.length_a   1.000
_cell.length_b   1.000
_cell.length_c   1.000
_cell.angle_alpha   90.00
_cell.angle_beta   90.00
_cell.angle_gamma   90.00
#
_symmetry.space_group_name_H-M   'P 1'
#
loop_
_entity.id
_entity.type
_entity.pdbx_description
1 polymer ?
#
loop_
_entity_poly.entity_id
_entity_poly.type
_entity_poly.pdbx_seq_one_letter_code
_entity_poly.pdbx_strand_id
1 'polypeptide(L)'
;MIQQRWIDVKELFEFWVRSLDENGKPNKFDVNLYNHYLRTNLTIGASTGDLLDFVAQMVDFELVPNLASFNLILKAMRQAKETEAAEKLLDECIACCVSQSQLDTLVTLIERCRLDDLLVAKCCFEYGVDEGLIVSALATAGRTYSSNLLDASWAILRCSLCQKKVPSPESFLGKIYAHASLGDLQKAFGTLHEFEAAHGNLVNEAEDLFSPFTSLYPLVVACSKKGFDALD
;
A
#
# COMPACT_ATOMS: atom_id res chain seq x y z
N MET A 1 -13.46 -33.36 3.75
CA MET A 1 -13.77 -31.92 3.93
C MET A 1 -13.38 -31.56 5.35
N ILE A 2 -12.38 -30.70 5.57
CA ILE A 2 -12.05 -30.24 6.92
C ILE A 2 -13.11 -29.19 7.28
N GLN A 3 -13.99 -29.52 8.23
CA GLN A 3 -14.99 -28.58 8.73
C GLN A 3 -14.26 -27.48 9.50
N GLN A 4 -14.32 -26.25 9.01
CA GLN A 4 -13.70 -25.12 9.70
C GLN A 4 -14.48 -24.80 10.97
N ARG A 5 -13.82 -24.91 12.12
CA ARG A 5 -14.39 -24.80 13.48
C ARG A 5 -13.97 -23.47 14.14
N TRP A 6 -14.29 -22.35 13.51
CA TRP A 6 -13.84 -21.02 13.94
C TRP A 6 -14.33 -20.64 15.35
N ILE A 7 -15.56 -21.05 15.70
CA ILE A 7 -16.13 -20.83 17.04
C ILE A 7 -15.31 -21.54 18.12
N ASP A 8 -14.94 -22.80 17.87
CA ASP A 8 -14.12 -23.57 18.82
C ASP A 8 -12.71 -22.96 18.97
N VAL A 9 -12.14 -22.42 17.89
CA VAL A 9 -10.85 -21.71 17.94
C VAL A 9 -10.95 -20.44 18.80
N LYS A 10 -12.05 -19.70 18.66
CA LYS A 10 -12.33 -18.51 19.48
C LYS A 10 -12.43 -18.88 20.97
N GLU A 11 -13.26 -19.86 21.30
CA GLU A 11 -13.47 -20.32 22.68
C GLU A 11 -12.19 -20.86 23.31
N LEU A 12 -11.38 -21.61 22.53
CA LEU A 12 -10.09 -22.11 22.97
C LEU A 12 -9.14 -20.95 23.34
N PHE A 13 -9.06 -19.92 22.49
CA PHE A 13 -8.22 -18.75 22.75
C PHE A 13 -8.68 -18.00 24.00
N GLU A 14 -9.98 -17.73 24.13
CA GLU A 14 -10.55 -17.03 25.29
C GLU A 14 -10.37 -17.81 26.60
N PHE A 15 -10.46 -19.14 26.55
CA PHE A 15 -10.16 -19.99 27.70
C PHE A 15 -8.66 -19.96 28.05
N TRP A 16 -7.80 -20.12 27.04
CA TRP A 16 -6.36 -20.18 27.22
C TRP A 16 -5.81 -18.87 27.78
N VAL A 17 -6.25 -17.72 27.28
CA VAL A 17 -5.76 -16.41 27.74
C VAL A 17 -6.10 -16.12 29.21
N ARG A 18 -7.21 -16.69 29.71
CA ARG A 18 -7.64 -16.58 31.12
C ARG A 18 -7.01 -17.63 32.03
N SER A 19 -6.38 -18.65 31.44
CA SER A 19 -5.72 -19.73 32.17
C SER A 19 -4.29 -19.36 32.57
N LEU A 20 -3.76 -20.06 33.56
CA LEU A 20 -2.37 -19.92 33.98
C LEU A 20 -1.50 -20.99 33.29
N ASP A 21 -0.23 -20.65 33.05
CA ASP A 21 0.79 -21.58 32.58
C ASP A 21 1.16 -22.60 33.66
N GLU A 22 2.05 -23.53 33.32
CA GLU A 22 2.58 -24.56 34.23
C GLU A 22 3.25 -24.00 35.49
N ASN A 23 3.63 -22.71 35.48
CA ASN A 23 4.27 -22.01 36.58
C ASN A 23 3.29 -21.10 37.36
N GLY A 24 1.99 -21.14 37.05
CA GLY A 24 0.97 -20.32 37.69
C GLY A 24 0.98 -18.85 37.24
N LYS A 25 1.59 -18.52 36.09
CA LYS A 25 1.64 -17.17 35.52
C LYS A 25 0.65 -17.01 34.37
N PRO A 26 0.18 -15.77 34.08
CA PRO A 26 -0.64 -15.52 32.89
C PRO A 26 0.07 -15.96 31.61
N ASN A 27 -0.68 -16.56 30.69
CA ASN A 27 -0.16 -16.97 29.41
C ASN A 27 0.33 -15.76 28.59
N LYS A 28 1.56 -15.84 28.09
CA LYS A 28 2.14 -14.81 27.21
C LYS A 28 1.92 -15.16 25.75
N PHE A 29 1.54 -14.16 24.97
CA PHE A 29 1.35 -14.27 23.53
C PHE A 29 1.77 -12.99 22.84
N ASP A 30 1.96 -13.07 21.53
CA ASP A 30 2.34 -11.93 20.72
C ASP A 30 1.13 -11.33 19.99
N VAL A 31 1.37 -10.18 19.37
CA VAL A 31 0.39 -9.49 18.54
C VAL A 31 -0.10 -10.34 17.36
N ASN A 32 0.72 -11.25 16.84
CA ASN A 32 0.34 -12.10 15.71
C ASN A 32 -0.73 -13.12 16.12
N LEU A 33 -0.58 -13.75 17.28
CA LEU A 33 -1.60 -14.66 17.81
C LEU A 33 -2.92 -13.93 18.07
N TYR A 34 -2.86 -12.70 18.62
CA TYR A 34 -4.06 -11.88 18.80
C TYR A 34 -4.69 -11.48 17.45
N ASN A 35 -3.89 -11.19 16.43
CA ASN A 35 -4.40 -10.92 15.08
C ASN A 35 -5.11 -12.14 14.45
N HIS A 36 -4.68 -13.36 14.78
CA HIS A 36 -5.43 -14.57 14.39
C HIS A 36 -6.78 -14.66 15.10
N TYR A 37 -6.85 -14.26 16.38
CA TYR A 37 -8.10 -14.15 17.12
C TYR A 37 -9.03 -13.08 16.50
N LEU A 38 -8.52 -11.89 16.17
CA LEU A 38 -9.28 -10.85 15.46
C LEU A 38 -9.82 -11.35 14.12
N ARG A 39 -8.98 -12.03 13.32
CA ARG A 39 -9.38 -12.60 12.02
C ARG A 39 -10.46 -13.69 12.17
N THR A 40 -10.36 -14.49 13.22
CA THR A 40 -11.35 -15.52 13.55
C THR A 40 -12.70 -14.87 13.85
N ASN A 41 -12.72 -13.83 14.69
CA ASN A 41 -13.93 -13.07 14.99
C ASN A 41 -14.53 -12.42 13.74
N LEU A 42 -13.71 -11.79 12.89
CA LEU A 42 -14.18 -11.26 11.61
C LEU A 42 -14.81 -12.35 10.71
N THR A 43 -14.23 -13.56 10.70
CA THR A 43 -14.75 -14.69 9.90
C THR A 43 -16.08 -15.22 10.43
N ILE A 44 -16.30 -15.12 11.74
CA ILE A 44 -17.57 -15.49 12.41
C ILE A 44 -18.63 -14.38 12.23
N GLY A 45 -18.25 -13.21 11.70
CA GLY A 45 -19.16 -12.11 11.41
C GLY A 45 -19.25 -11.05 12.51
N ALA A 46 -18.20 -10.88 13.31
CA ALA A 46 -18.09 -9.76 14.25
C ALA A 46 -18.25 -8.41 13.53
N SER A 47 -18.92 -7.46 14.19
CA SER A 47 -19.10 -6.11 13.67
C SER A 47 -17.81 -5.29 13.74
N THR A 48 -17.78 -4.16 13.01
CA THR A 48 -16.70 -3.18 13.13
C THR A 48 -16.46 -2.77 14.59
N GLY A 49 -17.54 -2.49 15.33
CA GLY A 49 -17.48 -2.09 16.74
C GLY A 49 -16.81 -3.16 17.61
N ASP A 50 -17.22 -4.42 17.45
CA ASP A 50 -16.62 -5.53 18.19
C ASP A 50 -15.11 -5.63 17.95
N LEU A 51 -14.67 -5.45 16.69
CA LEU A 51 -13.25 -5.50 16.35
C LEU A 51 -12.45 -4.32 16.91
N LEU A 52 -13.05 -3.13 16.97
CA LEU A 52 -12.44 -1.96 17.63
C LEU A 52 -12.29 -2.20 19.13
N ASP A 53 -13.30 -2.76 19.78
CA ASP A 53 -13.25 -3.10 21.20
C ASP A 53 -12.17 -4.16 21.49
N PHE A 54 -12.03 -5.17 20.63
CA PHE A 54 -10.95 -6.15 20.74
C PHE A 54 -9.57 -5.51 20.53
N VAL A 55 -9.42 -4.57 19.58
CA VAL A 55 -8.15 -3.86 19.41
C VAL A 55 -7.84 -2.95 20.61
N ALA A 56 -8.83 -2.31 21.21
CA ALA A 56 -8.66 -1.53 22.44
C ALA A 56 -8.21 -2.43 23.61
N GLN A 57 -8.75 -3.65 23.71
CA GLN A 57 -8.37 -4.63 24.72
C GLN A 57 -6.91 -5.08 24.62
N MET A 58 -6.24 -4.91 23.47
CA MET A 58 -4.82 -5.27 23.33
C MET A 58 -3.93 -4.57 24.35
N VAL A 59 -4.31 -3.36 24.78
CA VAL A 59 -3.58 -2.60 25.81
C VAL A 59 -3.56 -3.33 27.15
N ASP A 60 -4.66 -4.01 27.53
CA ASP A 60 -4.76 -4.78 28.76
C ASP A 60 -3.81 -5.99 28.77
N PHE A 61 -3.42 -6.45 27.57
CA PHE A 61 -2.46 -7.53 27.37
C PHE A 61 -1.05 -7.03 27.10
N GLU A 62 -0.77 -5.73 27.28
CA GLU A 62 0.50 -5.09 26.96
C GLU A 62 0.91 -5.29 25.47
N LEU A 63 -0.07 -5.46 24.59
CA LEU A 63 0.13 -5.59 23.16
C LEU A 63 -0.08 -4.25 22.46
N VAL A 64 0.80 -3.94 21.53
CA VAL A 64 0.66 -2.79 20.63
C VAL A 64 -0.02 -3.26 19.34
N PRO A 65 -1.23 -2.75 19.01
CA PRO A 65 -1.86 -3.03 17.73
C PRO A 65 -0.94 -2.67 16.58
N ASN A 66 -0.91 -3.53 15.56
CA ASN A 66 -0.09 -3.30 14.38
C ASN A 66 -0.97 -3.18 13.12
N LEU A 67 -0.34 -3.00 11.97
CA LEU A 67 -1.06 -2.83 10.72
C LEU A 67 -2.04 -3.99 10.43
N ALA A 68 -1.65 -5.22 10.74
CA ALA A 68 -2.51 -6.38 10.50
C ALA A 68 -3.79 -6.32 11.37
N SER A 69 -3.71 -5.77 12.58
CA SER A 69 -4.87 -5.53 13.45
C SER A 69 -5.84 -4.53 12.81
N PHE A 70 -5.35 -3.37 12.39
CA PHE A 70 -6.18 -2.32 11.76
C PHE A 70 -6.72 -2.71 10.38
N ASN A 71 -5.96 -3.47 9.59
CA ASN A 71 -6.42 -3.99 8.30
C ASN A 71 -7.65 -4.89 8.43
N LEU A 72 -7.79 -5.62 9.54
CA LEU A 72 -8.98 -6.44 9.78
C LEU A 72 -10.21 -5.58 10.05
N ILE A 73 -10.05 -4.46 10.77
CA ILE A 73 -11.12 -3.49 11.02
C ILE A 73 -11.53 -2.80 9.71
N LEU A 74 -10.57 -2.32 8.91
CA LEU A 74 -10.85 -1.71 7.62
C LEU A 74 -11.60 -2.67 6.68
N LYS A 75 -11.26 -3.96 6.72
CA LYS A 75 -11.99 -5.00 5.97
C LYS A 75 -13.43 -5.14 6.45
N ALA A 76 -13.68 -5.07 7.75
CA ALA A 76 -15.03 -5.13 8.33
C ALA A 76 -15.86 -3.89 7.95
N MET A 77 -15.30 -2.69 8.12
CA MET A 77 -15.94 -1.42 7.74
C MET A 77 -16.34 -1.40 6.26
N ARG A 78 -15.47 -1.92 5.39
CA ARG A 78 -15.79 -2.07 3.97
C ARG A 78 -16.95 -3.03 3.72
N GLN A 79 -16.98 -4.18 4.40
CA GLN A 79 -18.09 -5.14 4.31
C GLN A 79 -19.40 -4.52 4.80
N ALA A 80 -19.34 -3.67 5.82
CA ALA A 80 -20.47 -2.93 6.37
C ALA A 80 -20.86 -1.67 5.58
N LYS A 81 -20.08 -1.27 4.56
CA LYS A 81 -20.23 0.00 3.80
C LYS A 81 -20.14 1.25 4.67
N GLU A 82 -19.39 1.20 5.77
CA GLU A 82 -19.14 2.30 6.70
C GLU A 82 -17.97 3.16 6.19
N THR A 83 -18.13 3.83 5.05
CA THR A 83 -17.04 4.50 4.34
C THR A 83 -16.43 5.65 5.15
N GLU A 84 -17.25 6.49 5.77
CA GLU A 84 -16.77 7.65 6.55
C GLU A 84 -15.95 7.23 7.78
N ALA A 85 -16.34 6.14 8.45
CA ALA A 85 -15.60 5.61 9.59
C ALA A 85 -14.29 4.94 9.16
N ALA A 86 -14.29 4.24 8.02
CA ALA A 86 -13.09 3.65 7.43
C ALA A 86 -12.06 4.72 7.06
N GLU A 87 -12.52 5.86 6.55
CA GLU A 87 -11.65 7.00 6.23
C GLU A 87 -10.97 7.58 7.46
N LYS A 88 -11.71 7.84 8.54
CA LYS A 88 -11.14 8.38 9.80
C LYS A 88 -10.09 7.44 10.41
N LEU A 89 -10.38 6.14 10.44
CA LEU A 89 -9.44 5.14 10.95
C LEU A 89 -8.17 5.05 10.08
N LEU A 90 -8.33 5.22 8.77
CA LEU A 90 -7.21 5.22 7.85
C LEU A 90 -6.32 6.47 8.00
N ASP A 91 -6.90 7.64 8.27
CA ASP A 91 -6.14 8.85 8.59
C ASP A 91 -5.25 8.64 9.83
N GLU A 92 -5.79 8.03 10.88
CA GLU A 92 -5.04 7.70 12.10
C GLU A 92 -3.90 6.69 11.82
N CYS A 93 -4.17 5.68 10.98
CA CYS A 93 -3.15 4.70 10.59
C CYS A 93 -2.01 5.34 9.79
N ILE A 94 -2.33 6.25 8.86
CA ILE A 94 -1.34 6.94 8.03
C ILE A 94 -0.47 7.86 8.89
N ALA A 95 -1.08 8.65 9.79
CA ALA A 95 -0.33 9.50 10.72
C ALA A 95 0.65 8.69 11.60
N CYS A 96 0.24 7.49 12.04
CA CYS A 96 1.09 6.58 12.78
C CYS A 96 2.24 6.01 11.92
N CYS A 97 1.97 5.60 10.68
CA CYS A 97 3.00 5.04 9.78
C CYS A 97 4.07 6.07 9.41
N VAL A 98 3.67 7.32 9.16
CA VAL A 98 4.58 8.43 8.83
C VAL A 98 5.48 8.77 10.01
N SER A 99 4.93 8.85 11.22
CA SER A 99 5.74 9.13 12.42
C SER A 99 6.73 8.01 12.77
N GLN A 100 6.47 6.77 12.32
CA GLN A 100 7.32 5.60 12.58
C GLN A 100 8.28 5.25 11.41
N SER A 101 8.32 6.04 10.32
CA SER A 101 9.18 5.80 9.14
C SER A 101 9.01 4.42 8.48
N GLN A 102 7.81 3.82 8.54
CA GLN A 102 7.54 2.50 7.96
C GLN A 102 6.93 2.60 6.55
N LEU A 103 7.77 2.83 5.54
CA LEU A 103 7.34 3.06 4.15
C LEU A 103 6.82 1.81 3.43
N ASP A 104 7.39 0.64 3.70
CA ASP A 104 6.92 -0.65 3.13
C ASP A 104 5.47 -0.96 3.56
N THR A 105 5.09 -0.49 4.75
CA THR A 105 3.76 -0.65 5.36
C THR A 105 2.70 0.17 4.63
N LEU A 106 3.04 1.37 4.16
CA LEU A 106 2.16 2.26 3.40
C LEU A 106 1.83 1.70 2.00
N VAL A 107 2.82 1.08 1.35
CA VAL A 107 2.64 0.42 0.05
C VAL A 107 1.72 -0.78 0.15
N THR A 108 1.82 -1.60 1.20
CA THR A 108 0.92 -2.75 1.40
C THR A 108 -0.54 -2.36 1.68
N LEU A 109 -0.76 -1.20 2.33
CA LEU A 109 -2.09 -0.61 2.51
C LEU A 109 -2.69 -0.19 1.16
N ILE A 110 -1.90 0.47 0.30
CA ILE A 110 -2.32 0.90 -1.04
C ILE A 110 -2.60 -0.30 -1.96
N GLU A 111 -1.78 -1.36 -1.90
CA GLU A 111 -1.97 -2.55 -2.73
C GLU A 111 -3.20 -3.39 -2.35
N ARG A 112 -3.59 -3.43 -1.06
CA ARG A 112 -4.65 -4.34 -0.57
C ARG A 112 -5.98 -3.63 -0.39
N CYS A 113 -5.98 -2.34 -0.14
CA CYS A 113 -7.17 -1.54 -0.13
C CYS A 113 -7.45 -1.08 -1.57
N ARG A 114 -8.36 -1.77 -2.27
CA ARG A 114 -9.07 -1.19 -3.43
C ARG A 114 -9.85 0.04 -2.94
N LEU A 115 -9.15 1.14 -2.74
CA LEU A 115 -9.69 2.43 -2.34
C LEU A 115 -9.89 3.21 -3.63
N ASP A 116 -11.08 3.07 -4.17
CA ASP A 116 -11.55 3.88 -5.28
C ASP A 116 -11.47 5.36 -4.85
N ASP A 117 -10.77 6.18 -5.65
CA ASP A 117 -10.74 7.65 -5.80
C ASP A 117 -10.66 8.59 -4.58
N LEU A 118 -11.05 8.15 -3.37
CA LEU A 118 -11.26 8.99 -2.19
C LEU A 118 -9.98 9.19 -1.35
N LEU A 119 -9.10 8.17 -1.31
CA LEU A 119 -7.78 8.30 -0.69
C LEU A 119 -6.85 9.22 -1.51
N VAL A 120 -6.98 9.14 -2.84
CA VAL A 120 -6.22 9.96 -3.78
C VAL A 120 -6.53 11.44 -3.59
N ALA A 121 -7.80 11.79 -3.38
CA ALA A 121 -8.21 13.16 -3.10
C ALA A 121 -7.71 13.68 -1.75
N LYS A 122 -7.64 12.82 -0.71
CA LYS A 122 -7.32 13.24 0.66
C LYS A 122 -5.82 13.29 0.98
N CYS A 123 -5.00 12.38 0.42
CA CYS A 123 -3.53 12.47 0.48
C CYS A 123 -3.00 13.83 -0.03
N CYS A 124 -3.76 14.50 -0.89
CA CYS A 124 -3.37 15.76 -1.53
C CYS A 124 -3.71 17.01 -0.69
N PHE A 125 -4.59 16.91 0.31
CA PHE A 125 -5.06 18.07 1.07
C PHE A 125 -4.52 18.16 2.49
N GLU A 126 -4.22 17.06 3.19
CA GLU A 126 -3.89 17.11 4.63
C GLU A 126 -2.44 16.70 4.99
N TYR A 127 -1.79 15.78 4.27
CA TYR A 127 -0.57 15.15 4.78
C TYR A 127 0.74 15.47 4.04
N GLY A 128 0.74 16.39 3.08
CA GLY A 128 1.97 16.87 2.44
C GLY A 128 2.86 15.72 1.97
N VAL A 129 2.32 14.83 1.14
CA VAL A 129 3.06 13.67 0.65
C VAL A 129 4.27 14.15 -0.14
N ASP A 130 5.46 13.82 0.37
CA ASP A 130 6.72 14.12 -0.31
C ASP A 130 6.79 13.35 -1.63
N GLU A 131 7.21 14.06 -2.68
CA GLU A 131 7.29 13.50 -4.02
C GLU A 131 8.24 12.28 -4.08
N GLY A 132 9.30 12.25 -3.27
CA GLY A 132 10.22 11.13 -3.17
C GLY A 132 9.56 9.84 -2.68
N LEU A 133 8.54 9.92 -1.82
CA LEU A 133 7.76 8.75 -1.40
C LEU A 133 6.98 8.17 -2.58
N ILE A 134 6.42 9.02 -3.42
CA ILE A 134 5.64 8.58 -4.58
C ILE A 134 6.57 7.96 -5.63
N VAL A 135 7.77 8.51 -5.84
CA VAL A 135 8.80 7.90 -6.68
C VAL A 135 9.13 6.47 -6.21
N SER A 136 9.24 6.24 -4.91
CA SER A 136 9.50 4.90 -4.36
C SER A 136 8.35 3.91 -4.60
N ALA A 137 7.09 4.40 -4.55
CA ALA A 137 5.89 3.61 -4.84
C ALA A 137 5.82 3.24 -6.33
N LEU A 138 6.14 4.17 -7.23
CA LEU A 138 6.24 3.93 -8.68
C LEU A 138 7.32 2.88 -9.00
N ALA A 139 8.49 2.98 -8.37
CA ALA A 139 9.54 1.98 -8.53
C ALA A 139 9.10 0.59 -8.03
N THR A 140 8.35 0.55 -6.92
CA THR A 140 7.80 -0.68 -6.37
C THR A 140 6.79 -1.31 -7.32
N ALA A 141 5.89 -0.51 -7.90
CA ALA A 141 4.91 -0.98 -8.89
C ALA A 141 5.57 -1.67 -10.09
N GLY A 142 6.72 -1.16 -10.56
CA GLY A 142 7.49 -1.82 -11.60
C GLY A 142 8.09 -3.16 -11.17
N ARG A 143 8.63 -3.26 -9.96
CA ARG A 143 9.20 -4.51 -9.42
C ARG A 143 8.14 -5.58 -9.14
N THR A 144 6.95 -5.17 -8.68
CA THR A 144 5.84 -6.07 -8.36
C THR A 144 4.91 -6.32 -9.55
N TYR A 145 5.17 -5.69 -10.70
CA TYR A 145 4.34 -5.78 -11.90
C TYR A 145 2.87 -5.41 -11.62
N SER A 146 2.64 -4.41 -10.77
CA SER A 146 1.30 -3.98 -10.33
C SER A 146 0.84 -2.72 -11.08
N SER A 147 -0.08 -2.88 -12.04
CA SER A 147 -0.68 -1.75 -12.76
C SER A 147 -1.53 -0.87 -11.84
N ASN A 148 -2.22 -1.46 -10.87
CA ASN A 148 -3.07 -0.72 -9.94
C ASN A 148 -2.26 0.21 -9.04
N LEU A 149 -1.11 -0.28 -8.52
CA LEU A 149 -0.23 0.54 -7.69
C LEU A 149 0.37 1.69 -8.50
N LEU A 150 0.72 1.43 -9.77
CA LEU A 150 1.22 2.44 -10.69
C LEU A 150 0.18 3.56 -10.91
N ASP A 151 -1.05 3.17 -11.29
CA ASP A 151 -2.13 4.12 -11.58
C ASP A 151 -2.50 4.95 -10.33
N ALA A 152 -2.60 4.29 -9.17
CA ALA A 152 -2.88 4.95 -7.90
C ALA A 152 -1.77 5.93 -7.50
N SER A 153 -0.50 5.50 -7.57
CA SER A 153 0.65 6.34 -7.22
C SER A 153 0.74 7.57 -8.14
N TRP A 154 0.51 7.39 -9.43
CA TRP A 154 0.52 8.49 -10.39
C TRP A 154 -0.63 9.47 -10.18
N ALA A 155 -1.83 8.97 -9.88
CA ALA A 155 -2.98 9.81 -9.57
C ALA A 155 -2.74 10.67 -8.31
N ILE A 156 -2.17 10.07 -7.26
CA ILE A 156 -1.80 10.78 -6.02
C ILE A 156 -0.80 11.89 -6.32
N LEU A 157 0.24 11.62 -7.11
CA LEU A 157 1.22 12.64 -7.50
C LEU A 157 0.60 13.81 -8.26
N ARG A 158 -0.25 13.52 -9.24
CA ARG A 158 -0.90 14.56 -10.05
C ARG A 158 -1.81 15.44 -9.21
N CYS A 159 -2.49 14.84 -8.24
CA CYS A 159 -3.35 15.58 -7.32
C CYS A 159 -2.52 16.36 -6.28
N SER A 160 -1.40 15.83 -5.76
CA SER A 160 -0.55 16.53 -4.78
C SER A 160 0.13 17.77 -5.38
N LEU A 161 0.44 17.70 -6.68
CA LEU A 161 0.97 18.83 -7.46
C LEU A 161 -0.13 19.82 -7.91
N CYS A 162 -1.36 19.64 -7.43
CA CYS A 162 -2.55 20.43 -7.78
C CYS A 162 -2.78 20.54 -9.30
N GLN A 163 -2.28 19.57 -10.08
CA GLN A 163 -2.20 19.58 -11.55
C GLN A 163 -1.45 20.79 -12.18
N LYS A 164 -0.91 21.71 -11.37
CA LYS A 164 -0.28 22.97 -11.83
C LYS A 164 1.24 22.90 -11.87
N LYS A 165 1.86 22.09 -11.00
CA LYS A 165 3.31 21.87 -10.98
C LYS A 165 3.64 20.61 -11.78
N VAL A 166 4.69 20.69 -12.61
CA VAL A 166 5.16 19.55 -13.40
C VAL A 166 5.81 18.53 -12.45
N PRO A 167 5.51 17.22 -12.57
CA PRO A 167 6.22 16.18 -11.83
C PRO A 167 7.73 16.22 -12.06
N SER A 168 8.49 15.84 -11.04
CA SER A 168 9.95 15.72 -11.11
C SER A 168 10.39 14.70 -12.18
N PRO A 169 11.58 14.88 -12.76
CA PRO A 169 12.17 13.92 -13.68
C PRO A 169 12.22 12.48 -13.13
N GLU A 170 12.49 12.32 -11.83
CA GLU A 170 12.54 11.03 -11.13
C GLU A 170 11.17 10.34 -11.09
N SER A 171 10.09 11.11 -10.90
CA SER A 171 8.72 10.59 -10.97
C SER A 171 8.40 10.04 -12.37
N PHE A 172 8.81 10.76 -13.43
CA PHE A 172 8.64 10.27 -14.80
C PHE A 172 9.46 9.00 -15.05
N LEU A 173 10.71 8.96 -14.59
CA LEU A 173 11.56 7.77 -14.70
C LEU A 173 10.93 6.56 -14.00
N GLY A 174 10.38 6.74 -12.80
CA GLY A 174 9.67 5.69 -12.06
C GLY A 174 8.45 5.14 -12.81
N LYS A 175 7.65 6.02 -13.43
CA LYS A 175 6.49 5.61 -14.24
C LYS A 175 6.91 4.89 -15.54
N ILE A 176 7.94 5.35 -16.22
CA ILE A 176 8.50 4.70 -17.42
C ILE A 176 9.00 3.30 -17.07
N TYR A 177 9.75 3.18 -15.97
CA TYR A 177 10.22 1.89 -15.45
C TYR A 177 9.07 0.92 -15.20
N ALA A 178 8.00 1.39 -14.56
CA ALA A 178 6.85 0.55 -14.25
C ALA A 178 6.11 0.08 -15.50
N HIS A 179 5.82 0.97 -16.46
CA HIS A 179 5.21 0.59 -17.73
C HIS A 179 6.07 -0.37 -18.56
N ALA A 180 7.38 -0.14 -18.61
CA ALA A 180 8.32 -1.04 -19.28
C ALA A 180 8.34 -2.43 -18.63
N SER A 181 8.33 -2.49 -17.30
CA SER A 181 8.30 -3.76 -16.55
C SER A 181 7.00 -4.54 -16.77
N LEU A 182 5.87 -3.83 -16.90
CA LEU A 182 4.56 -4.39 -17.25
C LEU A 182 4.46 -4.83 -18.73
N GLY A 183 5.44 -4.48 -19.57
CA GLY A 183 5.44 -4.77 -21.00
C GLY A 183 4.56 -3.83 -21.84
N ASP A 184 4.06 -2.73 -21.26
CA ASP A 184 3.25 -1.73 -21.94
C ASP A 184 4.15 -0.65 -22.57
N LEU A 185 4.80 -1.01 -23.69
CA LEU A 185 5.74 -0.15 -24.38
C LEU A 185 5.09 1.15 -24.89
N GLN A 186 3.83 1.08 -25.34
CA GLN A 186 3.11 2.27 -25.82
C GLN A 186 2.98 3.31 -24.72
N LYS A 187 2.56 2.92 -23.50
CA LYS A 187 2.48 3.85 -22.38
C LYS A 187 3.85 4.29 -21.87
N ALA A 188 4.86 3.43 -21.93
CA ALA A 188 6.22 3.79 -21.54
C ALA A 188 6.80 4.90 -22.43
N PHE A 189 6.71 4.75 -23.75
CA PHE A 189 7.14 5.78 -24.71
C PHE A 189 6.24 7.02 -24.66
N GLY A 190 4.93 6.86 -24.48
CA GLY A 190 4.02 7.98 -24.26
C GLY A 190 4.43 8.82 -23.04
N THR A 191 4.81 8.16 -21.94
CA THR A 191 5.28 8.85 -20.72
C THR A 191 6.62 9.54 -20.94
N LEU A 192 7.54 8.95 -21.71
CA LEU A 192 8.80 9.59 -22.07
C LEU A 192 8.57 10.86 -22.90
N HIS A 193 7.63 10.82 -23.85
CA HIS A 193 7.26 11.98 -24.64
C HIS A 193 6.56 13.07 -23.80
N GLU A 194 5.71 12.67 -22.86
CA GLU A 194 5.13 13.59 -21.87
C GLU A 194 6.22 14.30 -21.04
N PHE A 195 7.26 13.58 -20.64
CA PHE A 195 8.41 14.13 -19.93
C PHE A 195 9.16 15.14 -20.81
N GLU A 196 9.53 14.76 -22.03
CA GLU A 196 10.24 15.63 -22.99
C GLU A 196 9.46 16.92 -23.28
N ALA A 197 8.13 16.81 -23.46
CA ALA A 197 7.27 17.97 -23.67
C ALA A 197 7.22 18.90 -22.44
N ALA A 198 7.27 18.34 -21.23
CA ALA A 198 7.19 19.09 -19.99
C ALA A 198 8.54 19.69 -19.54
N HIS A 199 9.66 19.06 -19.90
CA HIS A 199 11.02 19.39 -19.44
C HIS A 199 12.00 19.74 -20.57
N GLY A 200 11.57 19.83 -21.82
CA GLY A 200 12.43 20.00 -23.01
C GLY A 200 13.33 21.25 -23.07
N ASN A 201 13.18 22.20 -22.12
CA ASN A 201 14.09 23.35 -21.97
C ASN A 201 15.19 23.15 -20.91
N LEU A 202 15.14 22.05 -20.14
CA LEU A 202 16.07 21.71 -19.03
C LEU A 202 17.04 20.57 -19.40
N VAL A 203 17.14 20.22 -20.69
CA VAL A 203 17.85 19.03 -21.21
C VAL A 203 19.30 18.92 -20.73
N ASN A 204 19.96 20.04 -20.40
CA ASN A 204 21.34 20.03 -19.92
C ASN A 204 21.52 19.52 -18.47
N GLU A 205 20.48 19.47 -17.63
CA GLU A 205 20.56 18.98 -16.24
C GLU A 205 20.02 17.55 -16.06
N ALA A 206 19.24 17.04 -17.02
CA ALA A 206 18.59 15.73 -16.95
C ALA A 206 19.19 14.66 -17.89
N GLU A 207 20.21 15.01 -18.68
CA GLU A 207 20.84 14.12 -19.67
C GLU A 207 21.41 12.84 -19.04
N ASP A 208 22.01 12.96 -17.84
CA ASP A 208 22.53 11.82 -17.08
C ASP A 208 21.41 10.98 -16.44
N LEU A 209 20.23 11.57 -16.17
CA LEU A 209 19.13 10.89 -15.51
C LEU A 209 18.37 9.94 -16.45
N PHE A 210 18.43 10.16 -17.76
CA PHE A 210 17.72 9.34 -18.77
C PHE A 210 18.69 8.60 -19.71
N SER A 211 19.77 8.04 -19.15
CA SER A 211 20.71 7.22 -19.92
C SER A 211 20.09 5.86 -20.32
N PRO A 212 20.12 5.51 -21.62
CA PRO A 212 19.70 4.20 -22.13
C PRO A 212 20.39 3.00 -21.48
N PHE A 213 21.60 3.21 -20.96
CA PHE A 213 22.46 2.15 -20.42
C PHE A 213 22.33 1.97 -18.91
N THR A 214 21.70 2.91 -18.20
CA THR A 214 21.54 2.85 -16.75
C THR A 214 20.06 2.95 -16.35
N SER A 215 19.52 4.17 -16.34
CA SER A 215 18.18 4.46 -15.83
C SER A 215 17.05 3.96 -16.73
N LEU A 216 17.22 4.08 -18.05
CA LEU A 216 16.27 3.57 -19.05
C LEU A 216 16.57 2.11 -19.48
N TYR A 217 17.57 1.45 -18.87
CA TYR A 217 17.89 0.06 -19.17
C TYR A 217 16.66 -0.88 -19.18
N PRO A 218 15.70 -0.76 -18.24
CA PRO A 218 14.51 -1.62 -18.22
C PRO A 218 13.58 -1.40 -19.42
N LEU A 219 13.49 -0.16 -19.93
CA LEU A 219 12.79 0.15 -21.18
C LEU A 219 13.51 -0.45 -22.38
N VAL A 220 14.84 -0.29 -22.46
CA VAL A 220 15.66 -0.88 -23.52
C VAL A 220 15.53 -2.40 -23.55
N VAL A 221 15.56 -3.05 -22.38
CA VAL A 221 15.34 -4.49 -22.24
C VAL A 221 13.93 -4.86 -22.68
N ALA A 222 12.90 -4.10 -22.28
CA ALA A 222 11.52 -4.36 -22.69
C ALA A 222 11.35 -4.28 -24.22
N CYS A 223 12.01 -3.34 -24.89
CA CYS A 223 12.06 -3.27 -26.35
C CYS A 223 12.74 -4.49 -26.98
N SER A 224 13.79 -5.03 -26.35
CA SER A 224 14.51 -6.20 -26.87
C SER A 224 13.80 -7.54 -26.64
N LYS A 225 12.89 -7.63 -25.66
CA LYS A 225 12.22 -8.89 -25.28
C LYS A 225 11.32 -9.49 -26.37
N LYS A 226 10.93 -8.71 -27.40
CA LYS A 226 10.20 -9.20 -28.58
C LYS A 226 11.06 -9.24 -29.87
N GLY A 227 12.33 -8.86 -29.81
CA GLY A 227 13.20 -8.84 -31.00
C GLY A 227 12.62 -8.01 -32.16
N PHE A 228 12.83 -8.49 -33.39
CA PHE A 228 12.38 -7.85 -34.64
C PHE A 228 10.85 -7.83 -34.85
N ASP A 229 10.06 -8.57 -34.06
CA ASP A 229 8.60 -8.68 -34.24
C ASP A 229 7.81 -7.42 -33.82
N ALA A 230 8.48 -6.40 -33.28
CA ALA A 230 7.88 -5.12 -32.86
C ALA A 230 8.30 -3.93 -33.75
N LEU A 231 9.05 -4.19 -34.84
CA LEU A 231 9.56 -3.16 -35.76
C LEU A 231 8.77 -3.06 -37.09
N ASP A 232 7.59 -3.68 -37.17
CA ASP A 232 6.66 -3.55 -38.30
C ASP A 232 5.41 -2.74 -37.90
#